data_AF-T1C1E0-F1
#
_entry.id   AF-T1C1E0-F1
#
_cell.length_a   1.000
_cell.length_b   1.000
_cell.length_c   1.000
_cell.angle_alpha   90.00
_cell.angle_beta   90.00
_cell.angle_gamma   90.00
#
_symmetry.space_group_name_H-M   'P 1'
#
loop_
_entity.id
_entity.type
_entity.pdbx_description
1 polymer ?
#
loop_
_entity_poly.entity_id
_entity_poly.type
_entity_poly.pdbx_seq_one_letter_code
_entity_poly.pdbx_strand_id
1 'polypeptide(L)' 'MVPGHEIVGQVGAIGRDVGRFHIGEWVGVGCFVDSCRRCEACRAGEEQFCMEGMTLTYNGFERD' A
#
# COMPACT_ATOMS: atom_id res chain seq x y z
N MET A 1 11.91 -8.88 11.66
CA MET A 1 11.23 -9.25 10.40
C MET A 1 9.77 -9.49 10.71
N VAL A 2 8.87 -8.82 9.97
CA VAL A 2 7.42 -9.09 10.01
C VAL A 2 7.01 -9.62 8.62
N PRO A 3 6.55 -10.88 8.51
CA PRO A 3 6.13 -11.47 7.23
C PRO A 3 4.66 -11.15 6.89
N GLY A 4 4.14 -11.74 5.80
CA GLY A 4 2.75 -11.64 5.37
C GLY A 4 2.54 -10.64 4.22
N HIS A 5 1.77 -11.05 3.21
CA HIS A 5 1.53 -10.26 1.99
C HIS A 5 0.19 -10.56 1.29
N GLU A 6 -0.67 -11.28 1.99
CA GLU A 6 -2.03 -11.63 1.57
C GLU A 6 -2.94 -11.38 2.77
N ILE A 7 -3.21 -10.10 3.04
CA ILE A 7 -3.83 -9.65 4.28
C ILE A 7 -5.27 -9.29 4.01
N VAL A 8 -6.18 -9.76 4.87
CA VAL A 8 -7.59 -9.34 4.91
C VAL A 8 -7.95 -8.98 6.34
N GLY A 9 -8.67 -7.88 6.53
CA GLY A 9 -9.10 -7.42 7.85
C GLY A 9 -10.13 -6.29 7.78
N GLN A 10 -10.53 -5.79 8.95
CA GLN A 10 -11.41 -4.63 9.06
C GLN A 10 -10.63 -3.37 9.42
N VAL A 11 -11.04 -2.23 8.86
CA VAL A 11 -10.47 -0.92 9.20
C VAL A 11 -10.82 -0.54 10.64
N GLY A 12 -9.84 -0.50 11.54
CA GLY A 12 -10.03 -0.10 12.94
C GLY A 12 -9.95 1.41 13.19
N ALA A 13 -9.20 2.14 12.35
CA ALA A 13 -9.02 3.58 12.41
C ALA A 13 -8.62 4.13 11.04
N ILE A 14 -8.84 5.42 10.81
CA ILE A 14 -8.46 6.12 9.56
C ILE A 14 -7.70 7.42 9.89
N GLY A 15 -6.79 7.81 9.00
CA GLY A 15 -6.09 9.09 9.07
C GLY A 15 -7.02 10.26 8.72
N ARG A 16 -6.65 11.47 9.16
CA ARG A 16 -7.47 12.70 8.99
C ARG A 16 -7.88 12.97 7.54
N ASP A 17 -6.99 12.69 6.59
CA ASP A 17 -7.18 13.01 5.17
C ASP A 17 -7.68 11.80 4.35
N VAL A 18 -8.00 10.68 5.00
CA VAL A 18 -8.54 9.48 4.33
C VAL A 18 -10.03 9.68 4.03
N GLY A 19 -10.38 9.74 2.74
CA GLY A 19 -11.78 9.80 2.29
C GLY A 19 -12.27 8.55 1.57
N ARG A 20 -11.39 7.58 1.27
CA ARG A 20 -11.73 6.40 0.45
C ARG A 20 -12.29 5.23 1.27
N PHE A 21 -11.89 5.10 2.53
CA PHE A 21 -12.24 3.97 3.40
C PHE A 21 -12.97 4.44 4.65
N HIS A 22 -13.73 3.55 5.29
CA HIS A 22 -14.45 3.83 6.53
C HIS A 22 -14.19 2.77 7.60
N ILE A 23 -14.35 3.16 8.88
CA ILE A 23 -14.17 2.25 10.02
C ILE A 23 -15.19 1.09 9.93
N GLY A 24 -14.71 -0.14 10.13
CA GLY A 24 -15.48 -1.38 10.01
C GLY A 24 -15.50 -1.99 8.61
N GLU A 25 -15.00 -1.28 7.58
CA GLU A 25 -14.92 -1.79 6.21
C GLU A 25 -13.93 -2.97 6.10
N TRP A 26 -14.32 -4.02 5.39
CA TRP A 26 -13.41 -5.12 5.04
C TRP A 26 -12.50 -4.71 3.88
N VAL A 27 -11.19 -4.82 4.09
CA VAL A 27 -10.17 -4.44 3.11
C VAL A 27 -9.10 -5.52 2.96
N GLY A 28 -8.42 -5.50 1.82
CA GLY A 28 -7.29 -6.36 1.52
C GLY A 28 -6.02 -5.56 1.25
N VAL A 29 -4.87 -6.09 1.66
CA VAL A 29 -3.54 -5.55 1.32
C VAL A 29 -2.72 -6.67 0.68
N GLY A 30 -2.21 -6.38 -0.52
CA GLY A 30 -1.40 -7.31 -1.31
C GLY A 30 0.08 -7.29 -0.93
N CYS A 31 0.95 -7.56 -1.91
CA CYS A 31 2.38 -7.75 -1.70
C CYS A 31 3.23 -6.48 -1.69
N PHE A 32 2.64 -5.33 -2.02
CA PHE A 32 3.26 -4.02 -1.91
C PHE A 32 2.29 -3.00 -1.32
N VAL A 33 2.85 -1.99 -0.66
CA VAL A 33 2.09 -0.92 0.03
C VAL A 33 2.38 0.48 -0.51
N ASP A 34 3.45 0.66 -1.28
CA ASP A 34 3.79 1.98 -1.80
C ASP A 34 4.70 1.96 -3.05
N SER A 35 4.80 3.11 -3.72
CA SER A 35 5.68 3.40 -4.85
C SER A 35 6.09 4.88 -4.86
N CYS A 36 6.92 5.32 -5.82
CA CYS A 36 7.30 6.74 -5.91
C CYS A 36 6.16 7.68 -6.37
N ARG A 37 5.06 7.14 -6.92
CA ARG A 37 3.87 7.86 -7.42
C ARG A 37 4.13 8.92 -8.51
N ARG A 38 5.36 9.04 -9.01
CA ARG A 38 5.78 10.10 -9.95
C ARG A 38 6.40 9.61 -11.26
N CYS A 39 6.90 8.38 -11.30
CA CYS A 39 7.55 7.81 -12.48
C CYS A 39 6.52 7.38 -13.55
N GLU A 40 6.98 7.07 -14.76
CA GLU A 40 6.11 6.69 -15.88
C GLU A 40 5.21 5.50 -15.53
N ALA A 41 5.78 4.43 -14.97
CA ALA A 41 5.02 3.25 -14.54
C ALA A 41 3.94 3.61 -13.50
N CYS A 42 4.28 4.39 -12.46
CA CYS A 42 3.30 4.82 -11.46
C CYS A 42 2.19 5.69 -12.07
N ARG A 43 2.50 6.57 -13.03
CA ARG A 43 1.47 7.39 -13.70
C ARG A 43 0.57 6.58 -14.62
N ALA A 44 1.06 5.43 -15.09
CA ALA A 44 0.29 4.48 -15.88
C ALA A 44 -0.57 3.54 -15.03
N GLY A 45 -0.51 3.61 -13.69
CA GLY A 45 -1.19 2.66 -12.78
C GLY A 45 -0.50 1.31 -12.69
N GLU A 46 0.81 1.28 -12.99
CA GLU A 46 1.67 0.09 -12.97
C GLU A 46 2.71 0.23 -11.85
N GLU A 47 2.27 0.60 -10.64
CA GLU A 47 3.13 0.91 -9.49
C GLU A 47 4.07 -0.24 -9.09
N GLN A 48 3.71 -1.50 -9.42
CA GLN A 48 4.57 -2.67 -9.22
C GLN A 48 5.85 -2.62 -10.06
N PHE A 49 5.87 -1.83 -11.14
CA PHE A 49 7.04 -1.56 -11.98
C PHE A 49 7.67 -0.19 -11.70
N CYS A 50 7.44 0.36 -10.50
CA CYS A 50 8.05 1.61 -10.08
C CYS A 50 9.57 1.62 -10.34
N MET A 51 10.04 2.65 -11.05
CA MET A 51 11.46 2.78 -11.42
C MET A 51 12.38 3.00 -10.21
N GLU A 52 11.85 3.49 -9.09
CA GLU A 52 12.58 3.60 -7.81
C GLU A 52 12.37 2.37 -6.90
N GLY A 53 11.77 1.29 -7.43
CA GLY A 53 11.30 0.12 -6.70
C GLY A 53 9.94 0.32 -6.03
N MET A 54 9.15 -0.75 -5.90
CA MET A 54 7.96 -0.75 -5.04
C MET A 54 8.34 -1.08 -3.59
N THR A 55 7.53 -0.66 -2.63
CA THR A 55 7.68 -1.00 -1.21
C THR A 55 6.89 -2.26 -0.88
N LEU A 56 7.59 -3.31 -0.45
CA LEU A 56 6.99 -4.59 -0.10
C LEU A 56 6.24 -4.52 1.23
N THR A 57 5.11 -5.21 1.33
CA THR A 57 4.31 -5.34 2.57
C THR A 57 5.07 -6.11 3.66
N TYR A 58 5.91 -7.06 3.24
CA TYR A 58 6.64 -7.96 4.12
C TYR A 58 8.04 -7.44 4.38
N ASN A 59 8.31 -7.07 5.63
CA ASN A 59 9.62 -6.59 6.09
C ASN A 59 10.14 -5.34 5.32
N GLY A 60 9.26 -4.61 4.63
CA GLY A 60 9.57 -3.32 4.03
C GLY A 60 9.36 -2.17 5.01
N PHE A 61 10.06 -1.06 4.79
CA PHE A 61 9.79 0.21 5.45
C PHE A 61 8.95 1.08 4.51
N GLU A 62 8.01 1.84 5.09
CA GLU A 62 7.30 2.89 4.36
C GLU A 62 8.28 3.94 3.81
N ARG A 63 7.84 4.71 2.79
CA ARG A 63 8.68 5.70 2.10
C ARG A 63 8.65 7.10 2.75
N ASP A 64 7.97 7.23 3.89
CA ASP A 64 7.66 8.48 4.57
C ASP A 64 8.46 8.67 5.86
#